data_AF-A0A1G5TL00-F1
#
_entry.id   AF-A0A1G5TL00-F1
#
_cell.length_a   1.000
_cell.length_b   1.000
_cell.length_c   1.000
_cell.angle_alpha   90.00
_cell.angle_beta   90.00
_cell.angle_gamma   90.00
#
_symmetry.space_group_name_H-M   'P 1'
#
loop_
_entity.id
_entity.type
_entity.pdbx_description
1 polymer ?
#
loop_
_entity_poly.entity_id
_entity_poly.type
_entity_poly.pdbx_seq_one_letter_code
_entity_poly.pdbx_strand_id
1 'polypeptide(L)'
;MEMSVREARANFAAALDAAAKGEQVIITKNGEPIAELGPPRKKKGGFDFELNERVRKELGLDKYDGPPLDDAWLEEFNDAAWGRELFGLGDDWQPGRK
;
A
#
# COMPACT_ATOMS: atom_id res chain seq x y z
N MET A 1 19.85 10.72 -21.27
CA MET A 1 19.80 11.25 -22.65
C MET A 1 19.02 12.56 -22.64
N GLU A 2 19.44 13.54 -23.43
CA GLU A 2 18.70 14.80 -23.61
C GLU A 2 18.23 14.94 -25.06
N MET A 3 17.04 15.48 -25.26
CA MET A 3 16.50 15.77 -26.58
C MET A 3 15.56 16.98 -26.55
N SER A 4 15.54 17.76 -27.61
CA SER A 4 14.57 18.85 -27.76
C SER A 4 13.15 18.31 -27.96
N VAL A 5 12.13 19.13 -27.71
CA VAL A 5 10.73 18.81 -28.04
C VAL A 5 10.55 18.34 -29.49
N ARG A 6 11.30 18.94 -30.43
CA ARG A 6 11.23 18.58 -31.86
C ARG A 6 11.78 17.17 -32.10
N GLU A 7 12.93 16.87 -31.51
CA GLU A 7 13.56 15.53 -31.61
C GLU A 7 12.73 14.46 -30.90
N ALA A 8 12.18 14.78 -29.72
CA ALA A 8 11.30 13.89 -28.98
C ALA A 8 10.05 13.52 -29.77
N ARG A 9 9.47 14.47 -30.51
CA ARG A 9 8.32 14.19 -31.40
C ARG A 9 8.69 13.32 -32.59
N ALA A 10 9.85 13.56 -33.21
CA ALA A 10 10.30 12.78 -34.36
C ALA A 10 10.76 11.36 -33.98
N ASN A 11 11.35 11.21 -32.79
CA ASN A 11 12.00 9.98 -32.33
C ASN A 11 11.32 9.39 -31.08
N PHE A 12 10.00 9.58 -30.94
CA PHE A 12 9.29 9.19 -29.72
C PHE A 12 9.41 7.70 -29.41
N ALA A 13 9.36 6.84 -30.43
CA ALA A 13 9.56 5.40 -30.27
C ALA A 13 10.94 5.06 -29.68
N ALA A 14 12.00 5.72 -30.16
CA ALA A 14 13.36 5.50 -29.65
C ALA A 14 13.50 6.00 -28.20
N ALA A 15 12.82 7.09 -27.84
CA ALA A 15 12.77 7.58 -26.47
C ALA A 15 12.06 6.60 -25.53
N LEU A 16 10.98 5.94 -25.99
CA LEU A 16 10.31 4.87 -25.25
C LEU A 16 11.19 3.64 -25.08
N ASP A 17 11.91 3.22 -26.13
CA ASP A 17 12.83 2.08 -26.04
C ASP A 17 13.97 2.34 -25.06
N ALA A 18 14.51 3.57 -25.03
CA ALA A 18 15.51 3.98 -24.05
C ALA A 18 14.93 3.93 -22.63
N ALA A 19 13.73 4.48 -22.42
CA ALA A 19 13.03 4.43 -21.14
C ALA A 19 12.74 3.00 -20.67
N ALA A 20 12.35 2.10 -21.60
CA ALA A 20 12.11 0.69 -21.32
C ALA A 20 13.39 -0.05 -20.89
N LYS A 21 14.55 0.36 -21.40
CA LYS A 21 15.87 -0.14 -20.98
C LYS A 21 16.34 0.43 -19.63
N GLY A 22 15.55 1.32 -19.03
CA GLY A 22 15.86 1.95 -17.75
C GLY A 22 16.64 3.25 -17.87
N GLU A 23 16.85 3.76 -19.08
CA GLU A 23 17.47 5.08 -19.27
C GLU A 23 16.47 6.20 -19.00
N GLN A 24 17.00 7.38 -18.70
CA GLN A 24 16.21 8.58 -18.47
C GLN A 24 16.42 9.56 -19.63
N VAL A 25 15.32 10.00 -20.22
CA VAL A 25 15.27 10.92 -21.35
C VAL A 25 14.68 12.25 -20.86
N ILE A 26 15.50 13.29 -20.84
CA ILE A 26 15.08 14.65 -20.51
C ILE A 26 14.68 15.36 -21.80
N ILE A 27 13.47 15.88 -21.84
CA ILE A 27 12.94 16.63 -22.98
C ILE A 27 13.06 18.13 -22.66
N THR A 28 13.76 18.86 -23.53
CA THR A 28 14.01 20.30 -23.36
C THR A 28 13.26 21.16 -24.38
N LYS A 29 12.93 22.39 -23.98
CA LYS A 29 12.41 23.44 -24.86
C LYS A 29 13.31 24.66 -24.70
N ASN A 30 13.93 25.10 -25.79
CA ASN A 30 14.91 26.21 -25.77
C ASN A 30 16.07 25.97 -24.78
N GLY A 31 16.50 24.71 -24.60
CA GLY A 31 17.57 24.35 -23.66
C GLY A 31 17.09 24.14 -22.21
N GLU A 32 15.86 24.49 -21.87
CA GLU A 32 15.31 24.25 -20.54
C GLU A 32 14.57 22.91 -20.45
N PRO A 33 14.84 22.06 -19.45
CA PRO A 33 14.08 20.83 -19.20
C PRO A 33 12.61 21.12 -18.92
N ILE A 34 11.70 20.44 -19.62
CA ILE A 34 10.24 20.58 -19.42
C ILE A 34 9.53 19.27 -19.14
N ALA A 35 10.14 18.13 -19.47
CA ALA A 35 9.59 16.82 -19.21
C ALA A 35 10.69 15.78 -19.05
N GLU A 36 10.36 14.70 -18.37
CA GLU A 36 11.23 13.56 -18.14
C GLU A 36 10.46 12.28 -18.51
N LEU A 37 11.09 11.44 -19.32
CA LEU A 37 10.61 10.12 -19.66
C LEU A 37 11.62 9.10 -19.13
N GLY A 38 11.13 8.11 -18.41
CA GLY A 38 11.95 7.05 -17.85
C GLY A 38 11.10 5.80 -17.61
N PRO A 39 11.70 4.72 -17.10
CA PRO A 39 10.95 3.53 -16.71
C PRO A 39 9.83 3.92 -15.72
N PRO A 40 8.66 3.27 -15.78
CA PRO A 40 7.59 3.52 -14.83
C PRO A 40 8.15 3.42 -13.40
N ARG A 41 7.94 4.45 -12.59
CA ARG A 41 8.30 4.38 -11.18
C ARG A 41 7.50 3.23 -10.59
N LYS A 42 8.18 2.15 -10.20
CA LYS A 42 7.57 1.11 -9.38
C LYS A 42 7.02 1.84 -8.16
N LYS A 43 5.70 1.80 -7.95
CA LYS A 43 5.15 2.20 -6.65
C LYS A 43 5.97 1.44 -5.62
N LYS A 44 6.65 2.15 -4.71
CA LYS A 44 7.28 1.50 -3.58
C LYS A 44 6.14 0.79 -2.86
N GLY A 45 6.07 -0.52 -3.01
CA GLY A 45 5.19 -1.33 -2.18
C GLY A 45 5.62 -1.10 -0.73
N GLY A 46 4.65 -0.88 0.14
CA GLY A 46 4.89 -0.54 1.54
C GLY A 46 3.59 -0.10 2.18
N PHE A 47 3.48 -0.34 3.48
CA PHE A 47 2.38 0.19 4.26
C PHE A 47 2.66 1.68 4.52
N ASP A 48 1.74 2.55 4.11
CA ASP A 48 1.84 3.99 4.35
C ASP A 48 1.31 4.29 5.76
N PHE A 49 2.23 4.37 6.71
CA PHE A 49 1.90 4.60 8.12
C PHE A 49 1.26 5.97 8.36
N GLU A 50 1.65 7.00 7.60
CA GLU A 50 1.10 8.36 7.74
C GLU A 50 -0.34 8.43 7.21
N LEU A 51 -0.60 7.80 6.07
CA LEU A 51 -1.95 7.67 5.54
C LEU A 51 -2.84 6.86 6.49
N ASN A 52 -2.33 5.75 7.00
CA ASN A 52 -3.05 4.92 7.97
C ASN A 52 -3.40 5.70 9.24
N GLU A 53 -2.46 6.46 9.82
CA GLU A 53 -2.74 7.28 11.01
C GLU A 53 -3.86 8.31 10.75
N ARG A 54 -3.80 8.98 9.60
CA ARG A 54 -4.82 9.97 9.20
C ARG A 54 -6.20 9.34 9.06
N VAL A 55 -6.30 8.24 8.31
CA VAL A 55 -7.57 7.52 8.09
C VAL A 55 -8.13 7.00 9.41
N ARG A 56 -7.28 6.48 10.31
CA ARG A 56 -7.73 6.04 11.64
C ARG A 56 -8.33 7.19 12.44
N LYS A 57 -7.73 8.38 12.43
CA LYS A 57 -8.30 9.57 13.10
C LYS A 57 -9.63 10.01 12.48
N GLU A 58 -9.72 10.05 11.15
CA GLU A 58 -10.95 10.43 10.44
C GLU A 58 -12.11 9.48 10.74
N LEU A 59 -11.82 8.17 10.84
CA LEU A 59 -12.81 7.15 11.15
C LEU A 59 -13.04 6.96 12.66
N GLY A 60 -12.34 7.72 13.52
CA GLY A 60 -12.40 7.56 14.98
C GLY A 60 -11.83 6.25 15.51
N LEU A 61 -11.07 5.51 14.68
CA LEU A 61 -10.38 4.26 15.04
C LEU A 61 -9.05 4.50 15.79
N ASP A 62 -8.64 5.76 15.93
CA ASP A 62 -7.56 6.17 16.84
C ASP A 62 -7.99 6.10 18.32
N LYS A 63 -9.30 6.10 18.56
CA LYS A 63 -9.90 5.98 19.88
C LYS A 63 -10.34 4.55 20.09
N TYR A 64 -10.05 4.05 21.28
CA TYR A 64 -10.57 2.77 21.76
C TYR A 64 -11.48 3.09 22.94
N ASP A 65 -12.77 2.80 22.78
CA ASP A 65 -13.84 3.00 23.77
C ASP A 65 -14.34 1.67 24.37
N GLY A 66 -13.65 0.56 24.04
CA GLY A 66 -13.92 -0.76 24.59
C GLY A 66 -13.39 -0.92 26.03
N PRO A 67 -13.68 -2.09 26.65
CA PRO A 67 -13.16 -2.41 27.97
C PRO A 67 -11.62 -2.37 27.95
N PRO A 68 -10.97 -1.91 29.04
CA PRO A 68 -9.51 -1.81 29.08
C PRO A 68 -8.88 -3.13 28.62
N LEU A 69 -7.94 -3.06 27.68
CA LEU A 69 -7.15 -4.21 27.20
C LEU A 69 -6.08 -4.57 28.25
N ASP A 70 -6.52 -4.81 29.48
CA ASP A 70 -5.71 -5.14 30.64
C ASP A 70 -5.56 -6.67 30.81
N ASP A 71 -4.92 -7.09 31.91
CA ASP A 71 -4.67 -8.51 32.18
C ASP A 71 -5.96 -9.33 32.30
N ALA A 72 -7.06 -8.73 32.79
CA ALA A 72 -8.34 -9.40 32.90
C ALA A 72 -8.99 -9.60 31.53
N TRP A 73 -8.95 -8.58 30.66
CA TRP A 73 -9.37 -8.72 29.27
C TRP A 73 -8.54 -9.77 28.52
N LEU A 74 -7.22 -9.80 28.77
CA LEU A 74 -6.32 -10.77 28.15
C LEU A 74 -6.60 -12.21 28.63
N GLU A 75 -6.94 -12.40 29.90
CA GLU A 75 -7.35 -13.69 30.44
C GLU A 75 -8.65 -14.19 29.78
N GLU A 76 -9.65 -13.32 29.63
CA GLU A 76 -10.91 -13.63 28.95
C GLU A 76 -10.70 -13.93 27.45
N PHE A 77 -9.90 -13.13 26.75
CA PHE A 77 -9.58 -13.37 25.34
C PHE A 77 -8.86 -14.70 25.12
N ASN A 78 -7.97 -15.09 26.03
CA ASN A 78 -7.24 -16.35 25.98
C ASN A 78 -8.05 -17.54 26.49
N ASP A 79 -9.24 -17.32 27.05
CA ASP A 79 -10.12 -18.41 27.44
C ASP A 79 -10.55 -19.19 26.18
N ALA A 80 -10.15 -20.46 26.14
CA ALA A 80 -10.51 -21.36 25.06
C ALA A 80 -12.03 -21.57 24.95
N ALA A 81 -12.78 -21.43 26.05
CA ALA A 81 -14.24 -21.50 26.05
C ALA A 81 -14.86 -20.28 25.32
N TRP A 82 -14.34 -19.07 25.58
CA TRP A 82 -14.77 -17.85 24.90
C TRP A 82 -14.47 -17.89 23.40
N GLY A 83 -13.24 -18.28 23.03
CA GLY A 83 -12.86 -18.45 21.63
C GLY A 83 -13.72 -19.50 20.91
N ARG A 84 -14.05 -20.60 21.59
CA ARG A 84 -14.98 -21.62 21.09
C ARG A 84 -16.36 -21.04 20.84
N GLU A 85 -16.95 -20.33 21.78
CA GLU A 85 -18.26 -19.70 21.60
C GLU A 85 -18.29 -18.70 20.43
N LEU A 86 -17.29 -17.83 20.32
CA LEU A 86 -17.17 -16.84 19.26
C LEU A 86 -17.17 -17.46 17.85
N PHE A 87 -16.57 -18.65 17.70
CA PHE A 87 -16.52 -19.38 16.44
C PHE A 87 -17.65 -20.41 16.27
N GLY A 88 -18.63 -20.46 17.18
CA GLY A 88 -19.73 -21.44 17.14
C GLY A 88 -19.27 -22.87 17.42
N LEU A 89 -18.19 -23.02 18.18
CA LEU A 89 -17.53 -24.26 18.58
C LEU A 89 -17.74 -24.55 20.07
N GLY A 90 -18.90 -24.20 20.63
CA GLY A 90 -19.25 -24.37 22.05
C GLY A 90 -19.20 -25.82 22.54
N ASP A 91 -19.69 -26.10 23.74
CA ASP A 91 -19.52 -27.42 24.39
C ASP A 91 -20.13 -28.60 23.61
N ASP A 92 -21.03 -28.33 22.66
CA ASP A 92 -21.64 -29.30 21.74
C ASP A 92 -20.86 -29.50 20.44
N TRP A 93 -19.76 -28.77 20.25
CA TRP A 93 -18.93 -28.86 19.07
C TRP A 93 -18.19 -30.20 18.99
N GLN A 94 -18.40 -30.88 17.87
CA GLN A 94 -17.74 -32.14 17.56
C GLN A 94 -16.80 -31.95 16.37
N PRO A 95 -15.47 -32.05 16.57
CA PRO A 95 -14.55 -32.04 15.44
C PRO A 95 -14.88 -33.21 14.49
N GLY A 96 -15.23 -32.91 13.25
CA GLY A 96 -15.42 -33.91 12.20
C GLY A 96 -16.86 -34.37 11.90
N ARG A 97 -17.91 -33.69 12.40
CA ARG A 97 -19.26 -33.86 11.82
C ARG A 97 -19.29 -33.22 10.43
N LYS A 98 -19.36 -34.06 9.39
CA LYS A 98 -19.74 -33.68 8.02
C LYS A 98 -21.25 -33.52 7.89
#